data_AF-A0A2H6A3V2-F1
#
_entry.id   AF-A0A2H6A3V2-F1
#
_cell.length_a   1.000
_cell.length_b   1.000
_cell.length_c   1.000
_cell.angle_alpha   90.00
_cell.angle_beta   90.00
_cell.angle_gamma   90.00
#
_symmetry.space_group_name_H-M   'P 1'
#
loop_
_entity.id
_entity.type
_entity.pdbx_description
1 polymer ?
#
loop_
_entity_poly.entity_id
_entity_poly.type
_entity_poly.pdbx_seq_one_letter_code
_entity_poly.pdbx_strand_id
1 'polypeptide(L)'
;MTKPAAPLALRLGITACWFAGITAFLRFWEVTLETEAFLLWTTIFTALYLGSRAALEGRALFSSRHPAWMQCGIWLGIVALAVPAYFWLPDVRLYGRQVPRILLTGGLDVLVPIWIAVRALAVIWNGPARWAAIGSVPIYSLALMWAFVIRMPGTPFSGSPPPLDSAQLALKRNLERHVSMLADSIGERSARTPASTRAAALYITATLSELGYRVDTMAYTAGRNRTLHYNLEVRVPGSGELPDLVVGAHYDTAEDTPGADDNASGTAAVLELARIFRATSPARTVRFVFFSTEEPPFFGTRQMGSWHYAARAAARKERLYGMISVETIGYYSDEPGSQSYPPPFDLFYPDRGNFVAFVSNLDSGDLLRRAIRVFRERSTIPAHGAASPAFVPGISWSDHQSFWLHGYRAIMISDTAPFRNPYYHSPEDRPARLDFDRMARVVYGLAEVIEDLISQ
;
A
#
# COMPACT_ATOMS: atom_id res chain seq x y z
N MET A 1 -26.03 40.48 26.72
CA MET A 1 -24.70 40.18 27.31
C MET A 1 -24.02 39.17 26.40
N THR A 2 -22.91 39.54 25.75
CA THR A 2 -22.12 38.61 24.92
C THR A 2 -21.41 37.61 25.83
N LYS A 3 -21.56 36.30 25.56
CA LYS A 3 -20.79 35.27 26.28
C LYS A 3 -19.29 35.57 26.12
N PRO A 4 -18.47 35.46 27.18
CA PRO A 4 -17.02 35.63 27.06
C PRO A 4 -16.49 34.65 26.01
N ALA A 5 -15.64 35.15 25.11
CA ALA A 5 -14.94 34.29 24.17
C ALA A 5 -14.01 33.35 24.97
N ALA A 6 -14.12 32.04 24.74
CA ALA A 6 -13.17 31.07 25.28
C ALA A 6 -11.71 31.46 24.94
N PRO A 7 -10.74 31.24 25.85
CA PRO A 7 -9.34 31.56 25.62
C PRO A 7 -8.78 30.92 24.34
N LEU A 8 -7.88 31.62 23.64
CA LEU A 8 -7.26 31.15 22.40
C LEU A 8 -6.62 29.76 22.56
N ALA A 9 -5.89 29.52 23.66
CA ALA A 9 -5.26 28.24 23.93
C ALA A 9 -6.27 27.07 24.00
N LEU A 10 -7.44 27.28 24.60
CA LEU A 10 -8.50 26.27 24.66
C LEU A 10 -9.05 25.96 23.26
N ARG A 11 -9.28 26.99 22.44
CA ARG A 11 -9.77 26.82 21.05
C ARG A 11 -8.76 26.08 20.17
N LEU A 12 -7.47 26.40 20.32
CA LEU A 12 -6.38 25.70 19.63
C LEU A 12 -6.28 24.24 20.08
N GLY A 13 -6.36 23.97 21.39
CA GLY A 13 -6.36 22.60 21.93
C GLY A 13 -7.53 21.75 21.42
N ILE A 14 -8.75 22.31 21.44
CA ILE A 14 -9.94 21.62 20.90
C ILE A 14 -9.78 21.38 19.39
N THR A 15 -9.31 22.38 18.65
CA THR A 15 -9.07 22.26 17.19
C THR A 15 -8.04 21.16 16.88
N ALA A 16 -6.94 21.10 17.65
CA ALA A 16 -5.95 20.03 17.53
C ALA A 16 -6.54 18.64 17.85
N CYS A 17 -7.42 18.52 18.85
CA CYS A 17 -8.12 17.27 19.16
C CYS A 17 -8.99 16.79 17.99
N TRP A 18 -9.68 17.71 17.30
CA TRP A 18 -10.45 17.37 16.10
C TRP A 18 -9.59 16.83 14.97
N PHE A 19 -8.44 17.47 14.71
CA PHE A 19 -7.51 16.97 13.69
C PHE A 19 -6.95 15.60 14.06
N ALA A 20 -6.53 15.40 15.30
CA ALA A 20 -6.08 14.10 15.79
C ALA A 20 -7.17 13.03 15.65
N GLY A 21 -8.43 13.38 15.93
CA GLY A 21 -9.59 12.49 15.74
C GLY A 21 -9.85 12.11 14.28
N ILE A 22 -9.73 13.05 13.34
CA ILE A 22 -9.82 12.77 11.89
C ILE A 22 -8.66 11.90 11.43
N THR A 23 -7.44 12.16 11.88
CA THR A 23 -6.27 11.33 11.55
C THR A 23 -6.42 9.92 12.10
N ALA A 24 -6.94 9.77 13.33
CA ALA A 24 -7.25 8.47 13.92
C ALA A 24 -8.37 7.76 13.15
N PHE A 25 -9.40 8.48 12.71
CA PHE A 25 -10.48 7.95 11.88
C PHE A 25 -9.95 7.39 10.55
N LEU A 26 -9.12 8.16 9.83
CA LEU A 26 -8.53 7.72 8.57
C LEU A 26 -7.62 6.49 8.75
N ARG A 27 -6.86 6.43 9.86
CA ARG A 27 -6.07 5.24 10.24
C ARG A 27 -6.93 4.01 10.52
N PHE A 28 -8.03 4.18 11.23
CA PHE A 28 -8.90 3.06 11.60
C PHE A 28 -9.72 2.52 10.43
N TRP A 29 -10.11 3.41 9.50
CA TRP A 29 -10.82 3.04 8.27
C TRP A 29 -10.02 2.06 7.40
N GLU A 30 -8.68 2.09 7.46
CA GLU A 30 -7.83 1.09 6.80
C GLU A 30 -8.02 -0.33 7.35
N VAL A 31 -8.47 -0.47 8.60
CA VAL A 31 -8.47 -1.74 9.34
C VAL A 31 -9.85 -2.42 9.32
N THR A 32 -10.96 -1.69 9.12
CA THR A 32 -12.31 -2.27 9.21
C THR A 32 -13.31 -1.68 8.22
N LEU A 33 -13.94 -2.54 7.42
CA LEU A 33 -15.08 -2.23 6.54
C LEU A 33 -16.43 -2.60 7.19
N GLU A 34 -16.48 -2.66 8.53
CA GLU A 34 -17.63 -3.20 9.27
C GLU A 34 -18.54 -2.10 9.85
N THR A 35 -19.84 -2.38 9.93
CA THR A 35 -20.88 -1.46 10.42
C THR A 35 -20.62 -0.95 11.85
N GLU A 36 -19.96 -1.75 12.69
CA GLU A 36 -19.60 -1.37 14.05
C GLU A 36 -18.62 -0.18 14.09
N ALA A 37 -17.77 -0.04 13.06
CA ALA A 37 -16.85 1.07 12.92
C ALA A 37 -17.59 2.42 12.75
N PHE A 38 -18.59 2.45 11.86
CA PHE A 38 -19.40 3.66 11.63
C PHE A 38 -20.07 4.13 12.93
N LEU A 39 -20.60 3.20 13.72
CA LEU A 39 -21.24 3.48 15.00
C LEU A 39 -20.25 4.01 16.04
N LEU A 40 -19.09 3.37 16.17
CA LEU A 40 -18.04 3.83 17.07
C LEU A 40 -17.59 5.25 16.71
N TRP A 41 -17.36 5.53 15.42
CA TRP A 41 -16.87 6.82 14.97
C TRP A 41 -17.89 7.94 15.06
N THR A 42 -19.11 7.70 14.61
CA THR A 42 -20.19 8.69 14.80
C THR A 42 -20.38 9.02 16.28
N THR A 43 -20.24 8.03 17.16
CA THR A 43 -20.28 8.23 18.62
C THR A 43 -19.10 9.08 19.11
N ILE A 44 -17.86 8.76 18.71
CA ILE A 44 -16.66 9.53 19.09
C ILE A 44 -16.76 10.99 18.61
N PHE A 45 -17.09 11.22 17.34
CA PHE A 45 -17.22 12.57 16.78
C PHE A 45 -18.38 13.33 17.43
N THR A 46 -19.50 12.67 17.72
CA THR A 46 -20.61 13.31 18.46
C THR A 46 -20.20 13.68 19.88
N ALA A 47 -19.47 12.81 20.58
CA ALA A 47 -18.95 13.08 21.91
C ALA A 47 -17.95 14.25 21.92
N LEU A 48 -17.04 14.31 20.94
CA LEU A 48 -16.10 15.42 20.76
C LEU A 48 -16.84 16.74 20.47
N TYR A 49 -17.91 16.72 19.66
CA TYR A 49 -18.76 17.87 19.39
C TYR A 49 -19.44 18.39 20.65
N LEU A 50 -20.05 17.49 21.41
CA LEU A 50 -20.67 17.82 22.68
C LEU A 50 -19.67 18.36 23.70
N GLY A 51 -18.52 17.71 23.85
CA GLY A 51 -17.45 18.12 24.75
C GLY A 51 -16.91 19.50 24.41
N SER A 52 -16.64 19.76 23.11
CA SER A 52 -16.21 21.07 22.61
C SER A 52 -17.22 22.16 22.98
N ARG A 53 -18.51 21.91 22.74
CA ARG A 53 -19.57 22.87 23.01
C ARG A 53 -19.77 23.11 24.51
N ALA A 54 -19.70 22.06 25.33
CA ALA A 54 -19.77 22.16 26.78
C ALA A 54 -18.61 22.99 27.34
N ALA A 55 -17.37 22.74 26.87
CA ALA A 55 -16.18 23.47 27.28
C ALA A 55 -16.26 24.97 26.93
N LEU A 56 -16.83 25.31 25.77
CA LEU A 56 -16.93 26.69 25.30
C LEU A 56 -18.09 27.47 25.94
N GLU A 57 -19.20 26.81 26.24
CA GLU A 57 -20.41 27.47 26.73
C GLU A 57 -20.56 27.43 28.27
N GLY A 58 -19.72 26.68 28.97
CA GLY A 58 -19.54 26.71 30.43
C GLY A 58 -20.73 26.29 31.30
N ARG A 59 -21.92 26.00 30.73
CA ARG A 59 -23.15 25.64 31.49
C ARG A 59 -24.13 24.67 30.78
N ALA A 60 -23.77 24.10 29.63
CA ALA A 60 -24.76 23.43 28.76
C ALA A 60 -25.13 21.98 29.15
N LEU A 61 -24.51 21.38 30.16
CA LEU A 61 -24.71 19.95 30.46
C LEU A 61 -25.97 19.60 31.28
N PHE A 62 -26.76 20.59 31.76
CA PHE A 62 -27.86 20.32 32.69
C PHE A 62 -29.28 20.52 32.14
N SER A 63 -29.45 20.86 30.85
CA SER A 63 -30.78 21.05 30.25
C SER A 63 -31.00 20.09 29.07
N SER A 64 -31.99 19.21 29.17
CA SER A 64 -32.42 18.29 28.09
C SER A 64 -32.99 19.00 26.85
N ARG A 65 -33.27 20.32 26.94
CA ARG A 65 -33.75 21.15 25.84
C ARG A 65 -32.65 21.99 25.18
N HIS A 66 -31.39 21.81 25.56
CA HIS A 66 -30.30 22.54 24.93
C HIS A 66 -30.22 22.17 23.43
N PRO A 67 -30.02 23.13 22.49
CA PRO A 67 -29.96 22.84 21.06
C PRO A 67 -28.89 21.80 20.66
N ALA A 68 -27.90 21.58 21.52
CA ALA A 68 -26.90 20.52 21.38
C ALA A 68 -27.53 19.12 21.45
N TRP A 69 -28.47 18.88 22.37
CA TRP A 69 -29.16 17.59 22.53
C TRP A 69 -30.10 17.31 21.36
N MET A 70 -30.69 18.34 20.75
CA MET A 70 -31.55 18.17 19.57
C MET A 70 -30.75 17.66 18.36
N GLN A 71 -29.54 18.18 18.17
CA GLN A 71 -28.62 17.68 17.13
C GLN A 71 -28.12 16.27 17.46
N CYS A 72 -27.85 15.96 18.72
CA CYS A 72 -27.52 14.59 19.14
C CYS A 72 -28.68 13.61 18.98
N GLY A 73 -29.92 14.04 19.22
CA GLY A 73 -31.11 13.24 18.96
C GLY A 73 -31.31 12.96 17.48
N ILE A 74 -31.01 13.92 16.60
CA ILE A 74 -31.00 13.71 15.14
C ILE A 74 -29.91 12.70 14.77
N TRP A 75 -28.72 12.76 15.38
CA TRP A 75 -27.63 11.83 15.07
C TRP A 75 -27.83 10.43 15.63
N LEU A 76 -28.28 10.31 16.88
CA LEU A 76 -28.76 9.05 17.44
C LEU A 76 -29.92 8.51 16.61
N GLY A 77 -30.78 9.37 16.06
CA GLY A 77 -31.84 9.00 15.12
C GLY A 77 -31.30 8.50 13.78
N ILE A 78 -30.32 9.18 13.17
CA ILE A 78 -29.69 8.72 11.91
C ILE A 78 -28.96 7.39 12.13
N VAL A 79 -28.21 7.27 13.23
CA VAL A 79 -27.56 6.03 13.65
C VAL A 79 -28.60 4.94 13.89
N ALA A 80 -29.65 5.23 14.66
CA ALA A 80 -30.74 4.30 14.97
C ALA A 80 -31.75 4.11 13.84
N LEU A 81 -31.62 4.79 12.69
CA LEU A 81 -32.41 4.55 11.47
C LEU A 81 -31.55 3.82 10.42
N ALA A 82 -30.25 4.11 10.36
CA ALA A 82 -29.28 3.34 9.60
C ALA A 82 -29.15 1.91 10.15
N VAL A 83 -29.17 1.75 11.48
CA VAL A 83 -29.11 0.44 12.16
C VAL A 83 -30.29 -0.47 11.75
N PRO A 84 -31.58 -0.09 11.92
CA PRO A 84 -32.71 -0.88 11.47
C PRO A 84 -32.79 -1.08 9.96
N ALA A 85 -32.42 -0.09 9.14
CA ALA A 85 -32.40 -0.24 7.68
C ALA A 85 -31.40 -1.32 7.21
N TYR A 86 -30.33 -1.56 7.98
CA TYR A 86 -29.37 -2.65 7.76
C TYR A 86 -29.78 -3.98 8.40
N PHE A 87 -30.51 -3.96 9.53
CA PHE A 87 -31.07 -5.16 10.15
C PHE A 87 -32.33 -5.70 9.44
N TRP A 88 -33.02 -4.89 8.62
CA TRP A 88 -34.27 -5.25 7.91
C TRP A 88 -34.11 -5.75 6.48
N LEU A 89 -32.93 -6.27 6.10
CA LEU A 89 -32.82 -7.16 4.94
C LEU A 89 -32.16 -8.50 5.32
N PRO A 90 -32.80 -9.32 6.18
CA PRO A 90 -32.48 -10.73 6.23
C PRO A 90 -33.02 -11.39 4.95
N ASP A 91 -32.13 -12.00 4.17
CA ASP A 91 -32.42 -12.99 3.12
C ASP A 91 -33.77 -12.87 2.39
N VAL A 92 -34.06 -11.69 1.84
CA VAL A 92 -35.27 -11.53 1.02
C VAL A 92 -35.04 -12.23 -0.32
N ARG A 93 -35.68 -13.39 -0.49
CA ARG A 93 -35.80 -14.06 -1.79
C ARG A 93 -37.05 -13.55 -2.48
N LEU A 94 -36.86 -12.77 -3.55
CA LEU A 94 -37.94 -12.41 -4.47
C LEU A 94 -37.90 -13.40 -5.64
N TYR A 95 -39.01 -14.13 -5.86
CA TYR A 95 -39.12 -15.15 -6.90
C TYR A 95 -38.01 -16.21 -6.88
N GLY A 96 -37.59 -16.64 -5.70
CA GLY A 96 -36.57 -17.69 -5.52
C GLY A 96 -35.13 -17.27 -5.84
N ARG A 97 -34.90 -16.02 -6.29
CA ARG A 97 -33.56 -15.46 -6.48
C ARG A 97 -33.18 -14.58 -5.29
N GLN A 98 -31.93 -14.72 -4.86
CA GLN A 98 -31.36 -13.88 -3.81
C GLN A 98 -31.22 -12.46 -4.36
N VAL A 99 -31.86 -11.50 -3.70
CA VAL A 99 -31.64 -10.07 -4.02
C VAL A 99 -30.20 -9.74 -3.59
N PRO A 100 -29.37 -9.15 -4.47
CA PRO A 100 -28.01 -8.78 -4.11
C PRO A 100 -28.05 -7.81 -2.93
N ARG A 101 -27.16 -8.00 -1.94
CA ARG A 101 -26.95 -7.03 -0.86
C ARG A 101 -26.61 -5.68 -1.51
N ILE A 102 -27.53 -4.73 -1.44
CA ILE A 102 -27.23 -3.34 -1.79
C ILE A 102 -26.45 -2.78 -0.60
N LEU A 103 -25.13 -2.88 -0.69
CA LEU A 103 -24.22 -2.22 0.22
C LEU A 103 -24.20 -0.74 -0.21
N LEU A 104 -24.90 0.13 0.52
CA LEU A 104 -24.77 1.57 0.39
C LEU A 104 -23.43 1.99 1.02
N THR A 105 -22.31 1.62 0.40
CA THR A 105 -20.97 1.91 0.91
C THR A 105 -20.38 3.15 0.26
N GLY A 106 -19.91 4.06 1.11
CA GLY A 106 -18.83 5.00 0.77
C GLY A 106 -19.16 6.48 0.95
N GLY A 107 -20.37 6.92 0.60
CA GLY A 107 -20.72 8.34 0.65
C GLY A 107 -21.03 8.83 2.07
N LEU A 108 -21.92 8.14 2.78
CA LEU A 108 -22.39 8.58 4.10
C LEU A 108 -21.32 8.41 5.18
N ASP A 109 -20.48 7.38 5.10
CA ASP A 109 -19.52 7.03 6.15
C ASP A 109 -18.34 8.01 6.26
N VAL A 110 -17.98 8.68 5.16
CA VAL A 110 -16.87 9.64 5.11
C VAL A 110 -17.36 11.08 5.16
N LEU A 111 -18.47 11.39 4.48
CA LEU A 111 -18.99 12.75 4.44
C LEU A 111 -19.56 13.18 5.80
N VAL A 112 -20.09 12.25 6.59
CA VAL A 112 -20.68 12.56 7.91
C VAL A 112 -19.61 12.99 8.93
N PRO A 113 -18.53 12.23 9.20
CA PRO A 113 -17.47 12.66 10.11
C PRO A 113 -16.81 13.98 9.69
N ILE A 114 -16.55 14.15 8.39
CA ILE A 114 -15.99 15.40 7.85
C ILE A 114 -16.97 16.56 8.09
N TRP A 115 -18.25 16.38 7.79
CA TRP A 115 -19.26 17.42 8.03
C TRP A 115 -19.38 17.75 9.52
N ILE A 116 -19.36 16.75 10.41
CA ILE A 116 -19.41 16.95 11.86
C ILE A 116 -18.18 17.75 12.31
N ALA A 117 -16.98 17.42 11.82
CA ALA A 117 -15.78 18.17 12.14
C ALA A 117 -15.84 19.62 11.63
N VAL A 118 -16.28 19.84 10.39
CA VAL A 118 -16.45 21.20 9.82
C VAL A 118 -17.47 22.00 10.64
N ARG A 119 -18.59 21.38 11.03
CA ARG A 119 -19.59 22.00 11.91
C ARG A 119 -19.04 22.28 13.30
N ALA A 120 -18.25 21.39 13.87
CA ALA A 120 -17.61 21.59 15.16
C ALA A 120 -16.63 22.77 15.12
N LEU A 121 -15.80 22.86 14.08
CA LEU A 121 -14.90 24.00 13.86
C LEU A 121 -15.68 25.31 13.72
N ALA A 122 -16.83 25.29 13.04
CA ALA A 122 -17.72 26.45 12.93
C ALA A 122 -18.37 26.87 14.27
N VAL A 123 -18.45 25.97 15.26
CA VAL A 123 -18.89 26.28 16.63
C VAL A 123 -17.74 26.83 17.49
N ILE A 124 -16.52 26.32 17.29
CA ILE A 124 -15.32 26.76 18.02
C ILE A 124 -14.93 28.19 17.64
N TRP A 125 -15.05 28.52 16.34
CA TRP A 125 -14.61 29.79 15.79
C TRP A 125 -15.80 30.62 15.29
N ASN A 126 -15.99 31.82 15.85
CA ASN A 126 -17.08 32.75 15.50
C ASN A 126 -16.55 33.97 14.72
N GLY A 127 -17.46 34.65 13.98
CA GLY A 127 -17.12 35.87 13.24
C GLY A 127 -16.11 35.64 12.10
N PRO A 128 -15.36 36.66 11.66
CA PRO A 128 -14.35 36.53 10.58
C PRO A 128 -13.27 35.47 10.85
N ALA A 129 -12.93 35.24 12.12
CA ALA A 129 -11.95 34.23 12.53
C ALA A 129 -12.35 32.79 12.16
N ARG A 130 -13.65 32.52 11.94
CA ARG A 130 -14.13 31.21 11.46
C ARG A 130 -13.51 30.82 10.13
N TRP A 131 -13.33 31.79 9.23
CA TRP A 131 -12.80 31.53 7.90
C TRP A 131 -11.29 31.32 7.93
N ALA A 132 -10.58 32.01 8.82
CA ALA A 132 -9.17 31.73 9.08
C ALA A 132 -8.98 30.32 9.66
N ALA A 133 -9.83 29.89 10.60
CA ALA A 133 -9.78 28.55 11.17
C ALA A 133 -10.10 27.45 10.14
N ILE A 134 -11.18 27.61 9.37
CA ILE A 134 -11.51 26.69 8.27
C ILE A 134 -10.39 26.68 7.22
N GLY A 135 -9.83 27.85 6.88
CA GLY A 135 -8.70 27.97 5.95
C GLY A 135 -7.40 27.37 6.46
N SER A 136 -7.25 27.16 7.77
CA SER A 136 -6.09 26.45 8.35
C SER A 136 -6.20 24.93 8.24
N VAL A 137 -7.40 24.38 7.98
CA VAL A 137 -7.64 22.92 7.87
C VAL A 137 -6.74 22.26 6.83
N PRO A 138 -6.65 22.76 5.59
CA PRO A 138 -5.72 22.18 4.61
C PRO A 138 -4.27 22.22 5.08
N ILE A 139 -3.84 23.31 5.75
CA ILE A 139 -2.46 23.46 6.24
C ILE A 139 -2.15 22.40 7.30
N TYR A 140 -3.04 22.21 8.28
CA TYR A 140 -2.88 21.18 9.30
C TYR A 140 -2.93 19.77 8.70
N SER A 141 -3.85 19.51 7.76
CA SER A 141 -3.92 18.22 7.07
C SER A 141 -2.65 17.92 6.28
N LEU A 142 -2.09 18.90 5.57
CA LEU A 142 -0.81 18.78 4.86
C LEU A 142 0.35 18.58 5.82
N ALA A 143 0.38 19.26 6.97
CA ALA A 143 1.41 19.06 7.98
C ALA A 143 1.35 17.67 8.62
N LEU A 144 0.15 17.14 8.88
CA LEU A 144 -0.05 15.79 9.40
C LEU A 144 0.29 14.73 8.36
N MET A 145 -0.14 14.92 7.12
CA MET A 145 0.27 14.09 5.99
C MET A 145 1.79 14.08 5.87
N TRP A 146 2.44 15.24 5.91
CA TRP A 146 3.90 15.32 5.90
C TRP A 146 4.51 14.52 7.06
N ALA A 147 4.03 14.72 8.29
CA ALA A 147 4.62 14.11 9.48
C ALA A 147 4.45 12.58 9.53
N PHE A 148 3.31 12.05 9.09
CA PHE A 148 2.95 10.64 9.28
C PHE A 148 3.04 9.79 8.02
N VAL A 149 2.78 10.38 6.85
CA VAL A 149 2.72 9.69 5.55
C VAL A 149 4.02 9.87 4.77
N ILE A 150 4.49 11.11 4.64
CA ILE A 150 5.57 11.49 3.71
C ILE A 150 6.96 11.39 4.35
N ARG A 151 7.08 11.79 5.63
CA ARG A 151 8.38 11.91 6.28
C ARG A 151 9.03 10.53 6.45
N MET A 152 10.14 10.34 5.74
CA MET A 152 10.97 9.14 5.78
C MET A 152 12.37 9.45 6.35
N PRO A 153 13.00 8.49 7.06
CA PRO A 153 14.34 8.65 7.61
C PRO A 153 15.43 8.74 6.54
N GLY A 154 16.52 9.43 6.87
CA GLY A 154 17.60 9.73 5.92
C GLY A 154 17.17 10.69 4.82
N THR A 155 18.10 11.03 3.93
CA THR A 155 17.85 11.86 2.74
C THR A 155 17.93 10.99 1.48
N PRO A 156 17.08 11.22 0.47
CA PRO A 156 17.29 10.61 -0.85
C PRO A 156 18.69 10.93 -1.37
N PHE A 157 19.28 9.98 -2.10
CA PHE A 157 20.54 10.24 -2.80
C PHE A 157 20.40 11.44 -3.73
N SER A 158 21.44 12.27 -3.82
CA SER A 158 21.48 13.46 -4.65
C SER A 158 22.81 13.56 -5.40
N GLY A 159 22.77 14.04 -6.64
CA GLY A 159 23.94 14.17 -7.50
C GLY A 159 24.09 13.02 -8.48
N SER A 160 25.18 13.02 -9.23
CA SER A 160 25.47 11.97 -10.21
C SER A 160 25.98 10.72 -9.49
N PRO A 161 25.37 9.54 -9.70
CA PRO A 161 25.86 8.33 -9.08
C PRO A 161 27.24 7.95 -9.64
N PRO A 162 28.13 7.36 -8.82
CA PRO A 162 29.41 6.85 -9.30
C PRO A 162 29.19 5.73 -10.31
N PRO A 163 30.12 5.45 -11.24
CA PRO A 163 30.02 4.30 -12.14
C PRO A 163 29.77 3.00 -11.38
N LEU A 164 29.02 2.07 -11.98
CA LEU A 164 28.77 0.76 -11.37
C LEU A 164 30.09 0.01 -11.15
N ASP A 165 30.27 -0.57 -9.98
CA ASP A 165 31.40 -1.46 -9.71
C ASP A 165 31.27 -2.82 -10.44
N SER A 166 32.28 -3.67 -10.31
CA SER A 166 32.28 -4.98 -10.97
C SER A 166 31.11 -5.91 -10.58
N ALA A 167 30.65 -5.84 -9.33
CA ALA A 167 29.55 -6.66 -8.83
C ALA A 167 28.22 -6.11 -9.35
N GLN A 168 28.05 -4.80 -9.33
CA GLN A 168 26.88 -4.12 -9.88
C GLN A 168 26.79 -4.27 -11.40
N LEU A 169 27.91 -4.27 -12.13
CA LEU A 169 27.94 -4.55 -13.57
C LEU A 169 27.56 -6.01 -13.88
N ALA A 170 27.97 -6.97 -13.04
CA ALA A 170 27.55 -8.36 -13.18
C ALA A 170 26.05 -8.51 -12.90
N LEU A 171 25.55 -7.85 -11.85
CA LEU A 171 24.14 -7.79 -11.52
C LEU A 171 23.31 -7.20 -12.66
N LYS A 172 23.74 -6.06 -13.22
CA LYS A 172 23.14 -5.44 -14.41
C LYS A 172 22.97 -6.44 -15.56
N ARG A 173 24.05 -7.11 -15.96
CA ARG A 173 24.02 -8.10 -17.06
C ARG A 173 23.08 -9.27 -16.79
N ASN A 174 22.99 -9.71 -15.54
CA ASN A 174 22.06 -10.77 -15.17
C ASN A 174 20.61 -10.28 -15.25
N LEU A 175 20.31 -9.08 -14.74
CA LEU A 175 18.99 -8.46 -14.83
C LEU A 175 18.55 -8.32 -16.30
N GLU A 176 19.43 -7.80 -17.17
CA GLU A 176 19.20 -7.73 -18.62
C GLU A 176 18.83 -9.09 -19.20
N ARG A 177 19.62 -10.14 -18.90
CA ARG A 177 19.36 -11.50 -19.37
C ARG A 177 18.00 -12.04 -18.90
N HIS A 178 17.66 -11.85 -17.63
CA HIS A 178 16.40 -12.34 -17.06
C HIS A 178 15.20 -11.62 -17.68
N VAL A 179 15.27 -10.29 -17.79
CA VAL A 179 14.21 -9.49 -18.40
C VAL A 179 14.04 -9.84 -19.87
N SER A 180 15.11 -9.94 -20.67
CA SER A 180 15.00 -10.34 -22.08
C SER A 180 14.47 -11.76 -22.26
N MET A 181 14.80 -12.70 -21.37
CA MET A 181 14.21 -14.04 -21.44
C MET A 181 12.69 -13.99 -21.20
N LEU A 182 12.26 -13.31 -20.15
CA LEU A 182 10.85 -13.23 -19.77
C LEU A 182 10.03 -12.44 -20.79
N ALA A 183 10.47 -11.22 -21.15
CA ALA A 183 9.70 -10.30 -21.96
C ALA A 183 9.91 -10.44 -23.47
N ASP A 184 11.12 -10.74 -23.97
CA ASP A 184 11.33 -10.91 -25.41
C ASP A 184 11.17 -12.37 -25.85
N SER A 185 11.82 -13.30 -25.16
CA SER A 185 11.87 -14.71 -25.61
C SER A 185 10.59 -15.48 -25.28
N ILE A 186 10.05 -15.30 -24.08
CA ILE A 186 8.78 -15.89 -23.66
C ILE A 186 7.59 -15.01 -24.08
N GLY A 187 7.73 -13.69 -24.01
CA GLY A 187 6.68 -12.73 -24.40
C GLY A 187 5.61 -12.57 -23.33
N GLU A 188 4.39 -12.24 -23.75
CA GLU A 188 3.20 -12.09 -22.90
C GLU A 188 2.94 -13.34 -22.03
N ARG A 189 2.71 -13.15 -20.72
CA ARG A 189 2.49 -14.21 -19.72
C ARG A 189 1.12 -14.06 -19.04
N SER A 190 0.13 -13.55 -19.75
CA SER A 190 -1.23 -13.25 -19.27
C SER A 190 -2.11 -14.49 -19.12
N ALA A 191 -3.32 -14.28 -18.60
CA ALA A 191 -4.37 -15.31 -18.53
C ALA A 191 -4.74 -15.92 -19.89
N ARG A 192 -4.49 -15.20 -21.00
CA ARG A 192 -4.74 -15.69 -22.38
C ARG A 192 -3.59 -16.53 -22.94
N THR A 193 -2.39 -16.47 -22.34
CA THR A 193 -1.20 -17.18 -22.79
C THR A 193 -0.69 -18.18 -21.75
N PRO A 194 -1.50 -19.16 -21.30
CA PRO A 194 -1.12 -20.08 -20.23
C PRO A 194 0.13 -20.92 -20.55
N ALA A 195 0.43 -21.15 -21.83
CA ALA A 195 1.67 -21.79 -22.26
C ALA A 195 2.91 -20.94 -21.93
N SER A 196 2.85 -19.62 -22.17
CA SER A 196 3.92 -18.68 -21.86
C SER A 196 4.07 -18.46 -20.35
N THR A 197 2.97 -18.35 -19.61
CA THR A 197 3.02 -18.31 -18.13
C THR A 197 3.67 -19.57 -17.57
N ARG A 198 3.37 -20.76 -18.14
CA ARG A 198 4.04 -22.01 -17.76
C ARG A 198 5.53 -22.01 -18.16
N ALA A 199 5.88 -21.49 -19.33
CA ALA A 199 7.28 -21.36 -19.76
C ALA A 199 8.07 -20.46 -18.80
N ALA A 200 7.50 -19.35 -18.34
CA ALA A 200 8.10 -18.49 -17.32
C ALA A 200 8.29 -19.21 -15.99
N ALA A 201 7.30 -19.97 -15.51
CA ALA A 201 7.44 -20.77 -14.30
C ALA A 201 8.55 -21.82 -14.42
N LEU A 202 8.68 -22.46 -15.59
CA LEU A 202 9.77 -23.41 -15.87
C LEU A 202 11.14 -22.72 -15.91
N TYR A 203 11.23 -21.53 -16.51
CA TYR A 203 12.45 -20.74 -16.55
C TYR A 203 12.91 -20.33 -15.14
N ILE A 204 12.00 -19.81 -14.31
CA ILE A 204 12.26 -19.45 -12.91
C ILE A 204 12.73 -20.70 -12.15
N THR A 205 12.02 -21.81 -12.30
CA THR A 205 12.37 -23.08 -11.63
C THR A 205 13.75 -23.58 -12.03
N ALA A 206 14.08 -23.56 -13.32
CA ALA A 206 15.38 -23.97 -13.83
C ALA A 206 16.50 -23.07 -13.30
N THR A 207 16.31 -21.74 -13.37
CA THR A 207 17.27 -20.75 -12.88
C THR A 207 17.58 -20.96 -11.39
N LEU A 208 16.56 -21.18 -10.57
CA LEU A 208 16.75 -21.42 -9.13
C LEU A 208 17.37 -22.79 -8.84
N SER A 209 17.02 -23.81 -9.62
CA SER A 209 17.59 -25.15 -9.48
C SER A 209 19.07 -25.18 -9.82
N GLU A 210 19.50 -24.42 -10.84
CA GLU A 210 20.92 -24.23 -11.19
C GLU A 210 21.72 -23.56 -10.06
N LEU A 211 21.05 -22.78 -9.20
CA LEU A 211 21.65 -22.20 -7.99
C LEU A 211 21.71 -23.19 -6.81
N GLY A 212 21.18 -24.40 -6.96
CA GLY A 212 21.13 -25.44 -5.94
C GLY A 212 19.90 -25.39 -5.05
N TYR A 213 18.92 -24.53 -5.34
CA TYR A 213 17.68 -24.50 -4.58
C TYR A 213 16.76 -25.68 -4.92
N ARG A 214 16.04 -26.15 -3.90
CA ARG A 214 14.82 -26.93 -4.09
C ARG A 214 13.65 -25.97 -4.20
N VAL A 215 13.00 -25.92 -5.36
CA VAL A 215 11.85 -25.05 -5.62
C VAL A 215 10.57 -25.72 -5.12
N ASP A 216 9.86 -25.04 -4.23
CA ASP A 216 8.53 -25.44 -3.77
C ASP A 216 7.46 -24.83 -4.69
N THR A 217 6.74 -25.70 -5.39
CA THR A 217 5.66 -25.30 -6.31
C THR A 217 4.31 -25.40 -5.62
N MET A 218 3.58 -24.29 -5.56
CA MET A 218 2.28 -24.18 -4.91
C MET A 218 1.17 -23.99 -5.96
N ALA A 219 0.47 -25.08 -6.24
CA ALA A 219 -0.60 -25.08 -7.23
C ALA A 219 -1.93 -24.55 -6.64
N TYR A 220 -2.66 -23.77 -7.43
CA TYR A 220 -4.02 -23.31 -7.14
C TYR A 220 -4.78 -23.08 -8.45
N THR A 221 -6.10 -22.94 -8.36
CA THR A 221 -6.96 -22.73 -9.54
C THR A 221 -7.53 -21.32 -9.58
N ALA A 222 -7.45 -20.65 -10.73
CA ALA A 222 -8.04 -19.34 -10.95
C ALA A 222 -8.90 -19.31 -12.24
N GLY A 223 -9.76 -18.31 -12.34
CA GLY A 223 -10.67 -18.10 -13.47
C GLY A 223 -11.90 -19.01 -13.47
N ARG A 224 -12.85 -18.70 -14.37
CA ARG A 224 -14.11 -19.44 -14.50
C ARG A 224 -13.89 -20.91 -14.85
N ASN A 225 -12.86 -21.19 -15.64
CA ASN A 225 -12.50 -22.55 -16.05
C ASN A 225 -11.61 -23.27 -15.02
N ARG A 226 -11.32 -22.64 -13.87
CA ARG A 226 -10.47 -23.18 -12.81
C ARG A 226 -9.12 -23.67 -13.34
N THR A 227 -8.51 -22.89 -14.22
CA THR A 227 -7.19 -23.17 -14.79
C THR A 227 -6.16 -23.27 -13.67
N LEU A 228 -5.20 -24.18 -13.81
CA LEU A 228 -4.15 -24.41 -12.82
C LEU A 228 -3.02 -23.38 -12.97
N HIS A 229 -2.67 -22.72 -11.88
CA HIS A 229 -1.60 -21.72 -11.77
C HIS A 229 -0.67 -22.08 -10.61
N TYR A 230 0.49 -21.45 -10.55
CA TYR A 230 1.56 -21.83 -9.62
C TYR A 230 2.24 -20.61 -9.03
N ASN A 231 2.36 -20.58 -7.71
CA ASN A 231 3.40 -19.77 -7.08
C ASN A 231 4.64 -20.65 -6.90
N LEU A 232 5.81 -20.04 -6.99
CA LEU A 232 7.10 -20.71 -6.80
C LEU A 232 7.80 -20.09 -5.59
N GLU A 233 8.40 -20.91 -4.74
CA GLU A 233 9.15 -20.45 -3.57
C GLU A 233 10.49 -21.16 -3.45
N VAL A 234 11.51 -20.42 -3.04
CA VAL A 234 12.74 -20.98 -2.48
C VAL A 234 13.05 -20.31 -1.15
N ARG A 235 13.77 -21.02 -0.28
CA ARG A 235 14.10 -20.55 1.07
C ARG A 235 15.60 -20.55 1.29
N VAL A 236 16.08 -19.49 1.93
CA VAL A 236 17.38 -19.47 2.61
C VAL A 236 17.10 -19.65 4.10
N PRO A 237 17.32 -20.85 4.66
CA PRO A 237 16.91 -21.18 6.02
C PRO A 237 17.73 -20.39 7.03
N GLY A 238 17.03 -19.79 8.01
CA GLY A 238 17.67 -19.25 9.20
C GLY A 238 17.56 -20.19 10.41
N SER A 239 17.63 -19.62 11.62
CA SER A 239 17.54 -20.38 12.89
C SER A 239 16.19 -21.09 13.11
N GLY A 240 15.11 -20.59 12.48
CA GLY A 240 13.74 -21.05 12.70
C GLY A 240 13.04 -20.45 13.92
N GLU A 241 13.73 -19.65 14.73
CA GLU A 241 13.17 -19.03 15.95
C GLU A 241 12.46 -17.70 15.66
N LEU A 242 12.96 -16.99 14.66
CA LEU A 242 12.51 -15.67 14.26
C LEU A 242 11.48 -15.74 13.12
N PRO A 243 10.51 -14.80 13.05
CA PRO A 243 9.53 -14.75 11.96
C PRO A 243 10.20 -14.57 10.59
N ASP A 244 9.72 -15.27 9.57
CA ASP A 244 10.33 -15.29 8.23
C ASP A 244 10.10 -13.96 7.48
N LEU A 245 11.04 -13.58 6.62
CA LEU A 245 10.88 -12.48 5.67
C LEU A 245 10.48 -13.04 4.30
N VAL A 246 9.42 -12.49 3.70
CA VAL A 246 9.02 -12.80 2.32
C VAL A 246 9.50 -11.69 1.40
N VAL A 247 10.13 -12.04 0.29
CA VAL A 247 10.49 -11.12 -0.81
C VAL A 247 9.90 -11.71 -2.08
N GLY A 248 9.09 -10.97 -2.80
CA GLY A 248 8.44 -11.53 -3.99
C GLY A 248 8.05 -10.52 -5.04
N ALA A 249 7.72 -11.06 -6.21
CA ALA A 249 7.27 -10.34 -7.38
C ALA A 249 6.34 -11.26 -8.19
N HIS A 250 5.40 -10.69 -8.93
CA HIS A 250 4.62 -11.48 -9.89
C HIS A 250 5.39 -11.65 -11.19
N TYR A 251 5.11 -12.77 -11.88
CA TYR A 251 5.77 -13.13 -13.12
C TYR A 251 4.81 -13.26 -14.32
N ASP A 252 3.50 -13.10 -14.10
CA ASP A 252 2.52 -12.90 -15.18
C ASP A 252 2.56 -11.46 -15.72
N THR A 253 1.72 -11.19 -16.72
CA THR A 253 1.58 -9.87 -17.34
C THR A 253 0.11 -9.57 -17.59
N ALA A 254 -0.22 -8.29 -17.76
CA ALA A 254 -1.43 -7.87 -18.43
C ALA A 254 -1.53 -8.46 -19.86
N GLU A 255 -2.72 -8.33 -20.45
CA GLU A 255 -2.98 -8.74 -21.83
C GLU A 255 -2.27 -7.80 -22.83
N ASP A 256 -1.84 -8.36 -23.97
CA ASP A 256 -1.24 -7.63 -25.10
C ASP A 256 0.06 -6.86 -24.77
N THR A 257 0.77 -7.28 -23.73
CA THR A 257 2.07 -6.70 -23.34
C THR A 257 3.16 -7.76 -23.13
N PRO A 258 4.42 -7.48 -23.54
CA PRO A 258 5.57 -8.30 -23.16
C PRO A 258 5.87 -8.26 -21.65
N GLY A 259 5.48 -7.17 -20.97
CA GLY A 259 5.65 -7.01 -19.53
C GLY A 259 7.11 -6.99 -19.08
N ALA A 260 7.94 -6.13 -19.70
CA ALA A 260 9.34 -6.00 -19.36
C ALA A 260 9.55 -5.26 -18.03
N ASP A 261 8.94 -4.09 -17.89
CA ASP A 261 8.87 -3.39 -16.62
C ASP A 261 7.87 -4.08 -15.69
N ASP A 262 6.71 -4.47 -16.24
CA ASP A 262 5.57 -5.04 -15.52
C ASP A 262 5.30 -6.52 -15.87
N ASN A 263 5.83 -7.50 -15.13
CA ASN A 263 6.78 -7.33 -14.02
C ASN A 263 7.99 -8.27 -14.15
N ALA A 264 8.52 -8.41 -15.36
CA ALA A 264 9.79 -9.09 -15.56
C ALA A 264 10.94 -8.41 -14.80
N SER A 265 10.89 -7.08 -14.61
CA SER A 265 11.87 -6.32 -13.84
C SER A 265 11.93 -6.75 -12.37
N GLY A 266 10.78 -6.88 -11.70
CA GLY A 266 10.68 -7.37 -10.32
C GLY A 266 11.00 -8.86 -10.21
N THR A 267 10.52 -9.69 -11.15
CA THR A 267 10.89 -11.12 -11.20
C THR A 267 12.40 -11.30 -11.35
N ALA A 268 13.06 -10.55 -12.23
CA ALA A 268 14.50 -10.57 -12.40
C ALA A 268 15.25 -10.15 -11.13
N ALA A 269 14.75 -9.13 -10.43
CA ALA A 269 15.30 -8.70 -9.15
C ALA A 269 15.22 -9.81 -8.09
N VAL A 270 14.07 -10.47 -7.93
CA VAL A 270 13.90 -11.55 -6.94
C VAL A 270 14.78 -12.76 -7.26
N LEU A 271 14.95 -13.11 -8.54
CA LEU A 271 15.91 -14.14 -8.98
C LEU A 271 17.36 -13.80 -8.55
N GLU A 272 17.79 -12.56 -8.79
CA GLU A 272 19.15 -12.14 -8.45
C GLU A 272 19.35 -11.97 -6.93
N LEU A 273 18.33 -11.54 -6.19
CA LEU A 273 18.36 -11.54 -4.73
C LEU A 273 18.50 -12.98 -4.20
N ALA A 274 17.72 -13.93 -4.72
CA ALA A 274 17.88 -15.35 -4.37
C ALA A 274 19.30 -15.86 -4.68
N ARG A 275 19.92 -15.42 -5.78
CA ARG A 275 21.31 -15.74 -6.12
C ARG A 275 22.30 -15.16 -5.13
N ILE A 276 22.13 -13.90 -4.72
CA ILE A 276 23.00 -13.21 -3.77
C ILE A 276 22.97 -13.91 -2.40
N PHE A 277 21.79 -14.30 -1.92
CA PHE A 277 21.62 -14.86 -0.57
C PHE A 277 21.84 -16.38 -0.47
N ARG A 278 22.05 -17.10 -1.58
CA ARG A 278 22.08 -18.58 -1.60
C ARG A 278 23.07 -19.25 -0.65
N ALA A 279 24.18 -18.57 -0.33
CA ALA A 279 25.25 -19.10 0.50
C ALA A 279 25.35 -18.38 1.86
N THR A 280 24.32 -17.62 2.23
CA THR A 280 24.25 -16.93 3.53
C THR A 280 23.66 -17.84 4.61
N SER A 281 23.87 -17.48 5.87
CA SER A 281 23.29 -18.17 7.04
C SER A 281 22.59 -17.14 7.92
N PRO A 282 21.40 -16.68 7.52
CA PRO A 282 20.71 -15.58 8.19
C PRO A 282 20.09 -16.01 9.52
N ALA A 283 19.79 -15.05 10.40
CA ALA A 283 19.09 -15.35 11.64
C ALA A 283 17.60 -15.66 11.39
N ARG A 284 16.95 -14.88 10.50
CA ARG A 284 15.61 -15.15 9.94
C ARG A 284 15.70 -15.91 8.63
N THR A 285 14.77 -16.84 8.41
CA THR A 285 14.58 -17.42 7.08
C THR A 285 14.11 -16.35 6.10
N VAL A 286 14.69 -16.35 4.90
CA VAL A 286 14.22 -15.54 3.77
C VAL A 286 13.54 -16.45 2.77
N ARG A 287 12.35 -16.05 2.33
CA ARG A 287 11.58 -16.74 1.29
C ARG A 287 11.50 -15.86 0.05
N PHE A 288 12.07 -16.34 -1.05
CA PHE A 288 11.93 -15.70 -2.35
C PHE A 288 10.75 -16.34 -3.08
N VAL A 289 9.72 -15.55 -3.37
CA VAL A 289 8.44 -16.04 -3.86
C VAL A 289 8.08 -15.36 -5.19
N PHE A 290 7.65 -16.15 -6.16
CA PHE A 290 7.21 -15.70 -7.47
C PHE A 290 5.71 -15.98 -7.60
N PHE A 291 4.93 -14.93 -7.75
CA PHE A 291 3.47 -15.01 -7.81
C PHE A 291 2.98 -15.05 -9.26
N SER A 292 1.91 -15.79 -9.53
CA SER A 292 1.18 -15.66 -10.79
C SER A 292 -0.19 -15.03 -10.56
N THR A 293 -0.86 -14.66 -11.65
CA THR A 293 -2.23 -14.15 -11.65
C THR A 293 -2.41 -12.88 -10.82
N GLU A 294 -1.39 -12.03 -10.78
CA GLU A 294 -1.51 -10.69 -10.21
C GLU A 294 -2.43 -9.85 -11.10
N GLU A 295 -2.21 -9.94 -12.42
CA GLU A 295 -2.72 -8.99 -13.40
C GLU A 295 -4.22 -9.20 -13.71
N PRO A 296 -4.90 -8.20 -14.33
CA PRO A 296 -6.25 -8.38 -14.83
C PRO A 296 -6.35 -9.64 -15.73
N PRO A 297 -7.41 -10.46 -15.55
CA PRO A 297 -8.66 -10.17 -14.84
C PRO A 297 -8.69 -10.57 -13.36
N PHE A 298 -7.55 -10.95 -12.76
CA PHE A 298 -7.49 -11.45 -11.39
C PHE A 298 -7.13 -10.39 -10.36
N PHE A 299 -6.49 -9.31 -10.80
CA PHE A 299 -6.07 -8.17 -9.99
C PHE A 299 -7.13 -7.70 -8.98
N GLY A 300 -6.70 -7.52 -7.74
CA GLY A 300 -7.52 -7.10 -6.61
C GLY A 300 -8.56 -8.14 -6.16
N THR A 301 -8.53 -9.38 -6.67
CA THR A 301 -9.48 -10.44 -6.30
C THR A 301 -8.80 -11.57 -5.50
N ARG A 302 -9.62 -12.44 -4.90
CA ARG A 302 -9.16 -13.64 -4.18
C ARG A 302 -8.53 -14.73 -5.07
N GLN A 303 -8.36 -14.45 -6.36
CA GLN A 303 -7.78 -15.36 -7.33
C GLN A 303 -6.29 -15.08 -7.59
N MET A 304 -5.75 -13.98 -7.04
CA MET A 304 -4.34 -13.67 -7.15
C MET A 304 -3.46 -14.73 -6.47
N GLY A 305 -2.26 -14.93 -7.01
CA GLY A 305 -1.28 -15.84 -6.42
C GLY A 305 -0.88 -15.43 -5.03
N SER A 306 -0.60 -14.14 -4.82
CA SER A 306 -0.30 -13.60 -3.50
C SER A 306 -1.45 -13.79 -2.51
N TRP A 307 -2.72 -13.74 -2.96
CA TRP A 307 -3.88 -14.02 -2.12
C TRP A 307 -3.86 -15.46 -1.62
N HIS A 308 -3.68 -16.42 -2.52
CA HIS A 308 -3.58 -17.83 -2.17
C HIS A 308 -2.40 -18.13 -1.24
N TYR A 309 -1.27 -17.46 -1.46
CA TYR A 309 -0.08 -17.59 -0.61
C TYR A 309 -0.34 -17.06 0.80
N ALA A 310 -0.79 -15.81 0.93
CA ALA A 310 -1.07 -15.16 2.21
C ALA A 310 -2.18 -15.89 3.00
N ALA A 311 -3.24 -16.34 2.31
CA ALA A 311 -4.31 -17.13 2.91
C ALA A 311 -3.80 -18.46 3.50
N ARG A 312 -2.92 -19.15 2.77
CA ARG A 312 -2.28 -20.39 3.24
C ARG A 312 -1.39 -20.13 4.46
N ALA A 313 -0.58 -19.07 4.41
CA ALA A 313 0.29 -18.69 5.54
C ALA A 313 -0.55 -18.40 6.79
N ALA A 314 -1.63 -17.63 6.65
CA ALA A 314 -2.55 -17.31 7.74
C ALA A 314 -3.25 -18.55 8.30
N ALA A 315 -3.75 -19.45 7.42
CA ALA A 315 -4.39 -20.70 7.84
C ALA A 315 -3.43 -21.62 8.63
N ARG A 316 -2.15 -21.56 8.30
CA ARG A 316 -1.08 -22.30 9.00
C ARG A 316 -0.50 -21.54 10.19
N LYS A 317 -0.99 -20.32 10.46
CA LYS A 317 -0.49 -19.43 11.52
C LYS A 317 1.02 -19.18 11.39
N GLU A 318 1.51 -19.07 10.16
CA GLU A 318 2.92 -18.81 9.91
C GLU A 318 3.31 -17.43 10.42
N ARG A 319 4.45 -17.34 11.09
CA ARG A 319 4.99 -16.09 11.64
C ARG A 319 5.84 -15.42 10.57
N LEU A 320 5.34 -14.34 9.99
CA LEU A 320 6.06 -13.52 9.03
C LEU A 320 6.45 -12.19 9.67
N TYR A 321 7.72 -11.80 9.54
CA TYR A 321 8.20 -10.47 9.94
C TYR A 321 7.58 -9.40 9.03
N GLY A 322 7.50 -9.70 7.75
CA GLY A 322 6.80 -8.92 6.74
C GLY A 322 7.05 -9.43 5.34
N MET A 323 6.49 -8.73 4.36
CA MET A 323 6.69 -9.00 2.94
C MET A 323 7.20 -7.74 2.20
N ILE A 324 8.12 -7.94 1.27
CA ILE A 324 8.59 -6.93 0.32
C ILE A 324 8.13 -7.36 -1.07
N SER A 325 7.19 -6.61 -1.66
CA SER A 325 6.77 -6.75 -3.06
C SER A 325 7.70 -5.92 -3.94
N VAL A 326 8.28 -6.51 -4.96
CA VAL A 326 9.07 -5.82 -5.98
C VAL A 326 8.22 -5.71 -7.22
N GLU A 327 7.77 -4.49 -7.51
CA GLU A 327 6.73 -4.18 -8.48
C GLU A 327 7.19 -3.08 -9.40
N THR A 328 7.47 -3.36 -10.68
CA THR A 328 8.01 -2.40 -11.67
C THR A 328 9.20 -1.59 -11.16
N ILE A 329 10.42 -1.90 -11.59
CA ILE A 329 11.62 -1.19 -11.09
C ILE A 329 12.54 -0.73 -12.22
N GLY A 330 12.07 -0.77 -13.46
CA GLY A 330 12.87 -0.63 -14.66
C GLY A 330 12.74 0.71 -15.37
N TYR A 331 11.64 1.45 -15.24
CA TYR A 331 11.42 2.67 -16.00
C TYR A 331 11.74 3.95 -15.21
N TYR A 332 12.63 4.78 -15.78
CA TYR A 332 13.03 6.05 -15.19
C TYR A 332 13.13 7.14 -16.25
N SER A 333 12.76 8.35 -15.85
CA SER A 333 12.87 9.53 -16.70
C SER A 333 13.40 10.72 -15.90
N ASP A 334 14.43 11.36 -16.46
CA ASP A 334 14.94 12.63 -15.94
C ASP A 334 14.18 13.83 -16.51
N GLU A 335 13.20 13.65 -17.40
CA GLU A 335 12.47 14.79 -17.98
C GLU A 335 11.58 15.48 -16.92
N PRO A 336 11.53 16.83 -16.87
CA PRO A 336 10.58 17.55 -16.02
C PRO A 336 9.14 17.14 -16.31
N GLY A 337 8.33 16.97 -15.26
CA GLY A 337 6.92 16.56 -15.39
C GLY A 337 6.70 15.12 -15.87
N SER A 338 7.74 14.28 -15.89
CA SER A 338 7.63 12.85 -16.23
C SER A 338 6.96 12.01 -15.15
N GLN A 339 6.69 12.59 -13.98
CA GLN A 339 6.03 11.92 -12.88
C GLN A 339 4.74 12.66 -12.48
N SER A 340 3.69 11.87 -12.32
CA SER A 340 2.39 12.33 -11.81
C SER A 340 2.07 11.68 -10.47
N TYR A 341 1.04 12.17 -9.77
CA TYR A 341 0.56 11.57 -8.53
C TYR A 341 -0.94 11.85 -8.33
N PRO A 342 -1.63 11.02 -7.54
CA PRO A 342 -2.91 11.42 -6.97
C PRO A 342 -2.75 12.67 -6.09
N PRO A 343 -3.58 13.70 -6.24
CA PRO A 343 -3.54 14.85 -5.35
C PRO A 343 -3.74 14.44 -3.87
N PRO A 344 -3.04 15.03 -2.90
CA PRO A 344 -2.08 16.14 -3.00
C PRO A 344 -0.60 15.70 -2.93
N PHE A 345 -0.27 14.49 -3.38
CA PHE A 345 1.10 13.94 -3.29
C PHE A 345 2.11 14.75 -4.13
N ASP A 346 1.63 15.38 -5.19
CA ASP A 346 2.37 16.30 -6.07
C ASP A 346 3.01 17.48 -5.32
N LEU A 347 2.48 17.86 -4.14
CA LEU A 347 3.06 18.91 -3.30
C LEU A 347 4.33 18.47 -2.55
N PHE A 348 4.60 17.16 -2.47
CA PHE A 348 5.61 16.59 -1.58
C PHE A 348 6.71 15.81 -2.29
N TYR A 349 6.44 15.32 -3.49
CA TYR A 349 7.34 14.45 -4.24
C TYR A 349 7.83 15.13 -5.53
N PRO A 350 9.01 14.73 -6.06
CA PRO A 350 9.57 15.36 -7.25
C PRO A 350 8.69 15.14 -8.48
N ASP A 351 8.77 16.08 -9.43
CA ASP A 351 8.08 16.05 -10.73
C ASP A 351 8.79 15.18 -11.78
N ARG A 352 9.97 14.64 -11.46
CA ARG A 352 10.75 13.74 -12.31
C ARG A 352 10.67 12.31 -11.82
N GLY A 353 10.45 11.37 -12.73
CA GLY A 353 10.35 9.94 -12.46
C GLY A 353 11.70 9.23 -12.37
N ASN A 354 12.70 9.82 -11.70
CA ASN A 354 14.08 9.30 -11.63
C ASN A 354 14.46 8.72 -10.26
N PHE A 355 13.47 8.21 -9.53
CA PHE A 355 13.62 7.66 -8.18
C PHE A 355 12.86 6.34 -8.02
N VAL A 356 13.27 5.52 -7.04
CA VAL A 356 12.49 4.35 -6.61
C VAL A 356 11.59 4.70 -5.43
N ALA A 357 10.36 4.24 -5.44
CA ALA A 357 9.37 4.44 -4.38
C ALA A 357 9.31 3.24 -3.44
N PHE A 358 9.17 3.53 -2.15
CA PHE A 358 8.87 2.58 -1.09
C PHE A 358 7.48 2.92 -0.56
N VAL A 359 6.52 2.01 -0.68
CA VAL A 359 5.11 2.28 -0.38
C VAL A 359 4.56 1.28 0.62
N SER A 360 3.76 1.74 1.57
CA SER A 360 3.04 0.86 2.49
C SER A 360 1.71 1.43 2.96
N ASN A 361 0.89 0.60 3.62
CA ASN A 361 -0.19 1.07 4.49
C ASN A 361 0.38 1.67 5.80
N LEU A 362 -0.47 2.27 6.63
CA LEU A 362 0.01 2.91 7.86
C LEU A 362 0.55 1.91 8.88
N ASP A 363 0.00 0.69 8.94
CA ASP A 363 0.40 -0.36 9.88
C ASP A 363 1.77 -0.98 9.56
N SER A 364 2.15 -0.96 8.29
CA SER A 364 3.47 -1.41 7.81
C SER A 364 4.51 -0.29 7.84
N GLY A 365 4.18 0.89 8.36
CA GLY A 365 5.05 2.06 8.32
C GLY A 365 6.41 1.91 9.01
N ASP A 366 6.54 1.07 10.04
CA ASP A 366 7.85 0.84 10.68
C ASP A 366 8.76 -0.03 9.80
N LEU A 367 8.19 -1.05 9.15
CA LEU A 367 8.90 -1.87 8.17
C LEU A 367 9.37 -0.98 7.02
N LEU A 368 8.49 -0.13 6.51
CA LEU A 368 8.80 0.84 5.46
C LEU A 368 9.94 1.79 5.86
N ARG A 369 9.82 2.45 7.02
CA ARG A 369 10.82 3.42 7.48
C ARG A 369 12.17 2.76 7.71
N ARG A 370 12.19 1.54 8.24
CA ARG A 370 13.43 0.78 8.41
C ARG A 370 14.06 0.43 7.06
N ALA A 371 13.28 -0.10 6.12
CA ALA A 371 13.74 -0.47 4.80
C ALA A 371 14.31 0.73 4.03
N ILE A 372 13.56 1.84 3.93
CA ILE A 372 14.02 3.02 3.19
C ILE A 372 15.24 3.68 3.84
N ARG A 373 15.37 3.62 5.19
CA ARG A 373 16.57 4.13 5.88
C ARG A 373 17.81 3.39 5.41
N VAL A 374 17.80 2.05 5.51
CA VAL A 374 18.94 1.21 5.11
C VAL A 374 19.23 1.39 3.63
N PHE A 375 18.19 1.43 2.79
CA PHE A 375 18.35 1.66 1.36
C PHE A 375 19.07 2.99 1.06
N ARG A 376 18.66 4.09 1.71
CA ARG A 376 19.27 5.43 1.52
C ARG A 376 20.71 5.51 2.04
N GLU A 377 21.06 4.72 3.06
CA GLU A 377 22.41 4.65 3.60
C GLU A 377 23.40 3.92 2.67
N ARG A 378 22.90 3.05 1.77
CA ARG A 378 23.73 2.11 1.00
C ARG A 378 23.62 2.24 -0.51
N SER A 379 22.49 2.71 -1.03
CA SER A 379 22.25 2.84 -2.46
C SER A 379 22.50 4.26 -2.97
N THR A 380 22.88 4.36 -4.24
CA THR A 380 23.16 5.64 -4.92
C THR A 380 22.08 5.97 -5.94
N ILE A 381 20.83 5.69 -5.63
CA ILE A 381 19.66 6.10 -6.42
C ILE A 381 18.67 6.83 -5.49
N PRO A 382 18.03 7.92 -5.93
CA PRO A 382 17.03 8.60 -5.11
C PRO A 382 15.91 7.62 -4.73
N ALA A 383 15.55 7.62 -3.45
CA ALA A 383 14.47 6.81 -2.92
C ALA A 383 13.49 7.68 -2.14
N HIS A 384 12.21 7.61 -2.52
CA HIS A 384 11.12 8.28 -1.83
C HIS A 384 10.20 7.23 -1.22
N GLY A 385 9.43 7.59 -0.19
CA GLY A 385 8.46 6.65 0.34
C GLY A 385 7.24 7.29 0.94
N ALA A 386 6.17 6.51 1.03
CA ALA A 386 4.89 6.90 1.59
C ALA A 386 4.25 5.75 2.38
N ALA A 387 3.93 5.99 3.66
CA ALA A 387 3.06 5.11 4.43
C ALA A 387 1.66 5.75 4.43
N SER A 388 0.77 5.29 3.55
CA SER A 388 -0.48 5.99 3.22
C SER A 388 -1.68 5.05 3.33
N PRO A 389 -2.91 5.57 3.47
CA PRO A 389 -4.08 4.72 3.41
C PRO A 389 -4.22 3.90 2.15
N ALA A 390 -4.60 2.63 2.32
CA ALA A 390 -4.72 1.66 1.23
C ALA A 390 -5.74 2.04 0.14
N PHE A 391 -6.70 2.92 0.46
CA PHE A 391 -7.68 3.43 -0.50
C PHE A 391 -7.10 4.49 -1.45
N VAL A 392 -5.94 5.07 -1.14
CA VAL A 392 -5.28 6.04 -2.02
C VAL A 392 -4.79 5.29 -3.27
N PRO A 393 -5.11 5.76 -4.49
CA PRO A 393 -4.68 5.10 -5.72
C PRO A 393 -3.17 4.85 -5.75
N GLY A 394 -2.76 3.65 -6.18
CA GLY A 394 -1.36 3.23 -6.25
C GLY A 394 -0.75 2.72 -4.93
N ILE A 395 -1.43 2.87 -3.78
CA ILE A 395 -0.88 2.36 -2.50
C ILE A 395 -1.07 0.85 -2.34
N SER A 396 -2.20 0.32 -2.79
CA SER A 396 -2.58 -1.08 -2.62
C SER A 396 -2.60 -1.87 -3.93
N TRP A 397 -1.91 -1.38 -4.96
CA TRP A 397 -1.94 -1.94 -6.32
C TRP A 397 -0.73 -2.85 -6.58
N SER A 398 -0.60 -3.95 -5.83
CA SER A 398 0.32 -5.08 -6.08
C SER A 398 0.07 -6.19 -5.05
N ASP A 399 0.89 -7.24 -5.11
CA ASP A 399 0.83 -8.45 -4.27
C ASP A 399 0.86 -8.21 -2.76
N HIS A 400 1.47 -7.11 -2.29
CA HIS A 400 1.53 -6.76 -0.86
C HIS A 400 0.15 -6.53 -0.26
N GLN A 401 -0.85 -6.13 -1.06
CA GLN A 401 -2.24 -5.96 -0.61
C GLN A 401 -2.80 -7.27 -0.04
N SER A 402 -2.51 -8.40 -0.68
CA SER A 402 -2.93 -9.72 -0.22
C SER A 402 -2.41 -10.04 1.18
N PHE A 403 -1.21 -9.58 1.53
CA PHE A 403 -0.64 -9.76 2.86
C PHE A 403 -1.34 -8.90 3.91
N TRP A 404 -1.64 -7.63 3.59
CA TRP A 404 -2.39 -6.75 4.49
C TRP A 404 -3.75 -7.31 4.85
N LEU A 405 -4.47 -7.81 3.85
CA LEU A 405 -5.80 -8.40 4.02
C LEU A 405 -5.81 -9.71 4.83
N HIS A 406 -4.63 -10.29 5.09
CA HIS A 406 -4.44 -11.44 5.96
C HIS A 406 -3.70 -11.09 7.27
N GLY A 407 -3.57 -9.80 7.59
CA GLY A 407 -2.99 -9.32 8.85
C GLY A 407 -1.46 -9.32 8.89
N TYR A 408 -0.79 -9.45 7.75
CA TYR A 408 0.67 -9.38 7.66
C TYR A 408 1.13 -7.97 7.27
N ARG A 409 2.28 -7.55 7.82
CA ARG A 409 2.96 -6.33 7.38
C ARG A 409 3.58 -6.54 6.00
N ALA A 410 3.42 -5.57 5.11
CA ALA A 410 4.02 -5.64 3.79
C ALA A 410 4.29 -4.26 3.19
N ILE A 411 5.30 -4.16 2.34
CA ILE A 411 5.69 -2.95 1.60
C ILE A 411 5.86 -3.28 0.12
N MET A 412 5.67 -2.29 -0.73
CA MET A 412 5.92 -2.37 -2.17
C MET A 412 7.10 -1.46 -2.54
N ILE A 413 8.00 -1.97 -3.38
CA ILE A 413 9.12 -1.25 -3.97
C ILE A 413 8.82 -1.10 -5.44
N SER A 414 8.68 0.13 -5.92
CA SER A 414 8.22 0.38 -7.27
C SER A 414 8.76 1.68 -7.86
N ASP A 415 8.96 1.71 -9.16
CA ASP A 415 9.11 2.93 -9.94
C ASP A 415 7.77 3.62 -10.17
N THR A 416 6.66 3.18 -9.58
CA THR A 416 5.35 3.83 -9.71
C THR A 416 4.81 3.86 -11.15
N ALA A 417 5.12 2.85 -11.96
CA ALA A 417 4.75 2.71 -13.38
C ALA A 417 3.45 3.43 -13.83
N PRO A 418 2.25 3.20 -13.24
CA PRO A 418 1.02 3.87 -13.68
C PRO A 418 1.03 5.41 -13.58
N PHE A 419 1.99 5.97 -12.85
CA PHE A 419 2.18 7.41 -12.67
C PHE A 419 3.36 8.00 -13.45
N ARG A 420 4.18 7.18 -14.13
CA ARG A 420 5.36 7.65 -14.89
C ARG A 420 5.64 6.96 -16.22
N ASN A 421 5.32 5.68 -16.36
CA ASN A 421 5.72 4.86 -17.50
C ASN A 421 4.62 4.93 -18.57
N PRO A 422 4.84 5.62 -19.70
CA PRO A 422 3.83 5.72 -20.76
C PRO A 422 3.60 4.39 -21.50
N TYR A 423 4.45 3.39 -21.24
CA TYR A 423 4.38 2.06 -21.86
C TYR A 423 3.73 1.01 -20.96
N TYR A 424 3.36 1.36 -19.71
CA TYR A 424 2.66 0.48 -18.78
C TYR A 424 1.40 -0.12 -19.44
N HIS A 425 1.22 -1.45 -19.32
CA HIS A 425 0.15 -2.21 -19.98
C HIS A 425 0.06 -1.98 -21.50
N SER A 426 1.20 -1.84 -22.18
CA SER A 426 1.25 -1.66 -23.63
C SER A 426 2.21 -2.65 -24.32
N PRO A 427 2.07 -2.87 -25.65
CA PRO A 427 3.03 -3.65 -26.44
C PRO A 427 4.46 -3.09 -26.46
N GLU A 428 4.64 -1.85 -25.99
CA GLU A 428 5.92 -1.16 -25.92
C GLU A 428 6.62 -1.31 -24.57
N ASP A 429 6.00 -1.99 -23.59
CA ASP A 429 6.69 -2.39 -22.36
C ASP A 429 7.73 -3.47 -22.65
N ARG A 430 8.89 -3.03 -23.13
CA ARG A 430 9.96 -3.85 -23.71
C ARG A 430 11.27 -3.62 -22.97
N PRO A 431 12.20 -4.61 -22.98
CA PRO A 431 13.47 -4.48 -22.28
C PRO A 431 14.28 -3.25 -22.70
N ALA A 432 14.18 -2.83 -23.96
CA ALA A 432 14.85 -1.64 -24.49
C ALA A 432 14.38 -0.31 -23.86
N ARG A 433 13.26 -0.30 -23.12
CA ARG A 433 12.76 0.89 -22.39
C ARG A 433 13.32 0.99 -20.97
N LEU A 434 13.96 -0.07 -20.45
CA LEU A 434 14.39 -0.11 -19.06
C LEU A 434 15.78 0.47 -18.86
N ASP A 435 15.99 1.09 -17.71
CA ASP A 435 17.28 1.55 -17.23
C ASP A 435 17.91 0.51 -16.31
N PHE A 436 18.69 -0.39 -16.91
CA PHE A 436 19.35 -1.46 -16.18
C PHE A 436 20.45 -0.97 -15.22
N ASP A 437 21.00 0.24 -15.41
CA ASP A 437 21.95 0.82 -14.46
C ASP A 437 21.23 1.17 -13.15
N ARG A 438 20.06 1.81 -13.25
CA ARG A 438 19.22 2.13 -12.09
C ARG A 438 18.64 0.87 -11.45
N MET A 439 18.17 -0.11 -12.25
CA MET A 439 17.73 -1.40 -11.72
C MET A 439 18.81 -2.08 -10.88
N ALA A 440 20.06 -2.14 -11.38
CA ALA A 440 21.16 -2.75 -10.63
C ALA A 440 21.40 -2.05 -9.28
N ARG A 441 21.26 -0.73 -9.21
CA ARG A 441 21.36 0.04 -7.94
C ARG A 441 20.20 -0.22 -7.00
N VAL A 442 18.99 -0.37 -7.54
CA VAL A 442 17.81 -0.75 -6.74
C VAL A 442 18.02 -2.14 -6.15
N VAL A 443 18.35 -3.14 -6.97
CA VAL A 443 18.53 -4.52 -6.49
C VAL A 443 19.70 -4.63 -5.51
N TYR A 444 20.80 -3.91 -5.75
CA TYR A 444 21.90 -3.80 -4.80
C TYR A 444 21.43 -3.21 -3.46
N GLY A 445 20.71 -2.09 -3.49
CA GLY A 445 20.16 -1.48 -2.28
C GLY A 445 19.15 -2.38 -1.55
N LEU A 446 18.34 -3.15 -2.28
CA LEU A 446 17.42 -4.12 -1.69
C LEU A 446 18.14 -5.30 -1.06
N ALA A 447 19.27 -5.74 -1.61
CA ALA A 447 20.10 -6.75 -0.95
C ALA A 447 20.57 -6.25 0.43
N GLU A 448 21.05 -5.01 0.52
CA GLU A 448 21.46 -4.41 1.80
C GLU A 448 20.28 -4.28 2.79
N VAL A 449 19.09 -3.93 2.30
CA VAL A 449 17.86 -3.92 3.12
C VAL A 449 17.54 -5.32 3.65
N ILE A 450 17.56 -6.33 2.80
CA ILE A 450 17.25 -7.71 3.19
C ILE A 450 18.26 -8.21 4.22
N GLU A 451 19.55 -7.96 4.01
CA GLU A 451 20.62 -8.30 4.96
C GLU A 451 20.37 -7.68 6.36
N ASP A 452 20.01 -6.40 6.45
CA ASP A 452 19.67 -5.76 7.74
C ASP A 452 18.46 -6.40 8.42
N LEU A 453 17.44 -6.79 7.66
CA LEU A 453 16.20 -7.36 8.20
C LEU A 453 16.36 -8.80 8.70
N ILE A 454 17.33 -9.54 8.16
CA ILE A 454 17.45 -10.98 8.38
C ILE A 454 18.56 -11.34 9.36
N SER A 455 19.46 -10.39 9.65
CA SER A 455 20.62 -10.57 10.53
C SER A 455 20.34 -10.28 12.02
N GLN A 456 19.08 -10.04 12.41
CA GLN A 456 18.70 -9.63 13.77
C GLN A 456 17.66 -10.52 14.44
#